data_AF-A0A1Z9N0D0-F1
#
_entry.id   AF-A0A1Z9N0D0-F1
#
_cell.length_a   1.000
_cell.length_b   1.000
_cell.length_c   1.000
_cell.angle_alpha   90.00
_cell.angle_beta   90.00
_cell.angle_gamma   90.00
#
_symmetry.space_group_name_H-M   'P 1'
#
loop_
_entity.id
_entity.type
_entity.pdbx_description
1 polymer ?
#
loop_
_entity_poly.entity_id
_entity_poly.type
_entity_poly.pdbx_seq_one_letter_code
_entity_poly.pdbx_strand_id
1 'polypeptide(L)'
;LQHPYSKWATKGQLMSGFALYKANKYDEAIFALSKFINLNPNNSNLPYALYLKSYCYYERIALVTRDQKFATRAYESFIELKKRYPNSQYSKKASNHLALLKNQLAGKEMSVGKYYQKRKKYLGAILRYKTIIRNYKKSAQIPEALYRIIECYLSVGLDHPALTFISILQYNYPKSVWFNDASKLIKKHNLNSEKIKKYQAEKSLDLEKINIDDFNLI
;
A
#
# COMPACT_ATOMS: atom_id res chain seq x y z
N LEU A 1 -41.48 -15.41 11.23
CA LEU A 1 -40.48 -14.62 11.99
C LEU A 1 -41.13 -14.09 13.28
N GLN A 2 -41.10 -14.82 14.40
CA GLN A 2 -41.76 -14.37 15.64
C GLN A 2 -40.84 -13.68 16.65
N HIS A 3 -39.51 -13.63 16.44
CA HIS A 3 -38.58 -12.90 17.32
C HIS A 3 -37.44 -12.18 16.56
N PRO A 4 -37.71 -11.06 15.87
CA PRO A 4 -36.74 -10.35 15.01
C PRO A 4 -35.47 -9.86 15.73
N TYR A 5 -35.57 -9.60 17.03
CA TYR A 5 -34.49 -9.06 17.87
C TYR A 5 -33.85 -10.09 18.81
N SER A 6 -34.15 -11.38 18.66
CA SER A 6 -33.50 -12.42 19.48
C SER A 6 -32.01 -12.56 19.12
N LYS A 7 -31.19 -13.00 20.09
CA LYS A 7 -29.78 -13.35 19.84
C LYS A 7 -29.62 -14.34 18.67
N TRP A 8 -30.60 -15.22 18.46
CA TRP A 8 -30.62 -16.19 17.36
C TRP A 8 -30.95 -15.55 16.01
N ALA A 9 -31.88 -14.59 15.96
CA ALA A 9 -32.21 -13.87 14.74
C ALA A 9 -31.02 -13.06 14.21
N THR A 10 -30.30 -12.37 15.10
CA THR A 10 -29.09 -11.62 14.72
C THR A 10 -27.96 -12.55 14.25
N LYS A 11 -27.77 -13.70 14.92
CA LYS A 11 -26.83 -14.74 14.46
C LYS A 11 -27.22 -15.29 13.08
N GLY A 12 -28.51 -15.51 12.82
CA GLY A 12 -29.02 -15.97 11.52
C GLY A 12 -28.73 -14.98 10.39
N GLN A 13 -28.89 -13.67 10.63
CA GLN A 13 -28.55 -12.62 9.65
C GLN A 13 -27.06 -12.67 9.26
N LEU A 14 -26.17 -12.81 10.25
CA LEU A 14 -24.74 -12.94 10.02
C LEU A 14 -24.39 -14.22 9.26
N MET A 15 -25.00 -15.35 9.63
CA MET A 15 -24.78 -16.64 8.96
C MET A 15 -25.29 -16.64 7.51
N SER A 16 -26.34 -15.88 7.20
CA SER A 16 -26.78 -15.66 5.81
C SER A 16 -25.68 -15.00 4.97
N GLY A 17 -25.04 -13.94 5.50
CA GLY A 17 -23.88 -13.31 4.84
C GLY A 17 -22.71 -14.29 4.66
N PHE A 18 -22.44 -15.14 5.66
CA PHE A 18 -21.42 -16.19 5.55
C PHE A 18 -21.75 -17.26 4.50
N ALA A 19 -22.99 -17.72 4.43
CA ALA A 19 -23.41 -18.69 3.43
C ALA A 19 -23.28 -18.14 2.01
N LEU A 20 -23.66 -16.87 1.79
CA LEU A 20 -23.48 -16.18 0.51
C LEU A 20 -22.01 -16.06 0.13
N TYR A 21 -21.13 -15.70 1.07
CA TYR A 21 -19.69 -15.71 0.86
C TYR A 21 -19.18 -17.10 0.46
N LYS A 22 -19.60 -18.15 1.17
CA LYS A 22 -19.21 -19.53 0.86
C LYS A 22 -19.72 -20.02 -0.51
N ALA A 23 -20.80 -19.44 -1.00
CA ALA A 23 -21.33 -19.67 -2.34
C ALA A 23 -20.68 -18.77 -3.42
N ASN A 24 -19.63 -18.01 -3.10
CA ASN A 24 -18.98 -17.02 -3.96
C ASN A 24 -19.92 -15.89 -4.46
N LYS A 25 -21.06 -15.70 -3.80
CA LYS A 25 -22.03 -14.61 -4.06
C LYS A 25 -21.62 -13.37 -3.29
N TYR A 26 -20.48 -12.80 -3.68
CA TYR A 26 -19.81 -11.77 -2.89
C TYR A 26 -20.61 -10.47 -2.77
N ASP A 27 -21.29 -10.03 -3.83
CA ASP A 27 -22.05 -8.77 -3.81
C ASP A 27 -23.26 -8.90 -2.87
N GLU A 28 -23.96 -10.02 -2.90
CA GLU A 28 -25.05 -10.36 -1.98
C GLU A 28 -24.53 -10.54 -0.55
N ALA A 29 -23.38 -11.17 -0.36
CA ALA A 29 -22.74 -11.31 0.94
C ALA A 29 -22.42 -9.93 1.54
N ILE A 30 -21.80 -9.04 0.76
CA ILE A 30 -21.49 -7.67 1.17
C ILE A 30 -22.76 -6.90 1.56
N PHE A 31 -23.83 -7.05 0.78
CA PHE A 31 -25.12 -6.44 1.08
C PHE A 31 -25.70 -6.96 2.41
N ALA A 32 -25.79 -8.28 2.58
CA ALA A 32 -26.31 -8.92 3.79
C ALA A 32 -25.48 -8.54 5.04
N LEU A 33 -24.15 -8.54 4.93
CA LEU A 33 -23.24 -8.17 6.02
C LEU A 33 -23.35 -6.69 6.36
N SER A 34 -23.47 -5.81 5.36
CA SER A 34 -23.65 -4.37 5.60
C SER A 34 -24.99 -4.09 6.30
N LYS A 35 -26.06 -4.80 5.92
CA LYS A 35 -27.35 -4.75 6.62
C LYS A 35 -27.22 -5.21 8.07
N PHE A 36 -26.54 -6.32 8.33
CA PHE A 36 -26.28 -6.78 9.70
C PHE A 36 -25.52 -5.73 10.52
N ILE A 37 -24.46 -5.13 9.96
CA ILE A 37 -23.65 -4.11 10.64
C ILE A 37 -24.50 -2.89 11.02
N ASN A 38 -25.33 -2.41 10.09
CA ASN A 38 -26.15 -1.21 10.30
C ASN A 38 -27.30 -1.44 11.29
N LEU A 39 -27.95 -2.61 11.24
CA LEU A 39 -29.10 -2.91 12.08
C LEU A 39 -28.71 -3.31 13.51
N ASN A 40 -27.46 -3.71 13.75
CA ASN A 40 -27.03 -4.29 15.02
C ASN A 40 -25.74 -3.63 15.59
N PRO A 41 -25.71 -2.30 15.83
CA PRO A 41 -24.50 -1.56 16.18
C PRO A 41 -23.83 -1.95 17.51
N ASN A 42 -24.55 -2.66 18.40
CA ASN A 42 -24.03 -3.14 19.69
C ASN A 42 -23.74 -4.65 19.73
N ASN A 43 -23.76 -5.33 18.57
CA ASN A 43 -23.57 -6.79 18.53
C ASN A 43 -22.09 -7.18 18.66
N SER A 44 -21.80 -8.20 19.47
CA SER A 44 -20.44 -8.71 19.68
C SER A 44 -19.79 -9.28 18.42
N ASN A 45 -20.57 -9.65 17.40
CA ASN A 45 -20.08 -10.20 16.14
C ASN A 45 -19.78 -9.15 15.06
N LEU A 46 -19.94 -7.85 15.33
CA LEU A 46 -19.60 -6.79 14.38
C LEU A 46 -18.16 -6.86 13.84
N PRO A 47 -17.12 -7.15 14.66
CA PRO A 47 -15.77 -7.31 14.15
C PRO A 47 -15.66 -8.42 13.10
N TYR A 48 -16.40 -9.53 13.30
CA TYR A 48 -16.41 -10.63 12.33
C TYR A 48 -17.15 -10.26 11.05
N ALA A 49 -18.31 -9.59 11.15
CA ALA A 49 -19.07 -9.15 9.98
C ALA A 49 -18.29 -8.17 9.12
N LEU A 50 -17.62 -7.19 9.75
CA LEU A 50 -16.71 -6.27 9.05
C LEU A 50 -15.53 -6.99 8.41
N TYR A 51 -14.93 -7.95 9.13
CA TYR A 51 -13.84 -8.77 8.58
C TYR A 51 -14.30 -9.53 7.34
N LEU A 52 -15.42 -10.24 7.42
CA LEU A 52 -15.94 -11.05 6.32
C LEU A 52 -16.35 -10.19 5.11
N LYS A 53 -16.95 -9.02 5.35
CA LYS A 53 -17.24 -8.04 4.29
C LYS A 53 -15.96 -7.58 3.59
N SER A 54 -14.93 -7.24 4.37
CA SER A 54 -13.62 -6.84 3.84
C SER A 54 -12.97 -7.99 3.04
N TYR A 55 -13.12 -9.22 3.54
CA TYR A 55 -12.60 -10.42 2.91
C TYR A 55 -13.29 -10.75 1.58
N CYS A 56 -14.59 -10.46 1.45
CA CYS A 56 -15.31 -10.58 0.17
C CYS A 56 -14.72 -9.67 -0.92
N TYR A 57 -14.24 -8.47 -0.56
CA TYR A 57 -13.50 -7.62 -1.50
C TYR A 57 -12.11 -8.18 -1.79
N TYR A 58 -11.44 -8.70 -0.76
CA TYR A 58 -10.08 -9.24 -0.87
C TYR A 58 -9.99 -10.42 -1.85
N GLU A 59 -10.93 -11.36 -1.79
CA GLU A 59 -10.99 -12.52 -2.69
C GLU A 59 -11.19 -12.16 -4.17
N ARG A 60 -11.63 -10.93 -4.46
CA ARG A 60 -11.90 -10.43 -5.83
C ARG A 60 -10.78 -9.55 -6.37
N ILE A 61 -9.63 -9.50 -5.69
CA ILE A 61 -8.50 -8.71 -6.15
C ILE A 61 -7.93 -9.31 -7.43
N ALA A 62 -7.91 -8.50 -8.49
CA ALA A 62 -7.31 -8.88 -9.75
C ALA A 62 -5.78 -8.78 -9.70
N LEU A 63 -5.12 -9.36 -10.70
CA LEU A 63 -3.68 -9.21 -10.94
C LEU A 63 -3.27 -7.72 -10.89
N VAL A 64 -2.06 -7.45 -10.38
CA VAL A 64 -1.51 -6.09 -10.16
C VAL A 64 -1.63 -5.17 -11.38
N THR A 65 -1.53 -5.72 -12.60
CA THR A 65 -1.60 -4.95 -13.85
C THR A 65 -3.01 -4.44 -14.17
N ARG A 66 -4.06 -5.07 -13.62
CA ARG A 66 -5.48 -4.75 -13.87
C ARG A 66 -6.01 -3.67 -12.91
N ASP A 67 -7.29 -3.34 -13.02
CA ASP A 67 -7.96 -2.41 -12.09
C ASP A 67 -7.91 -2.95 -10.65
N GLN A 68 -7.57 -2.08 -9.71
CA GLN A 68 -7.35 -2.40 -8.29
C GLN A 68 -8.50 -1.90 -7.40
N LYS A 69 -9.66 -1.55 -7.96
CA LYS A 69 -10.85 -1.12 -7.21
C LYS A 69 -11.20 -2.02 -6.02
N PHE A 70 -11.13 -3.34 -6.17
CA PHE A 70 -11.39 -4.27 -5.08
C PHE A 70 -10.29 -4.27 -4.01
N ALA A 71 -9.02 -4.09 -4.38
CA ALA A 71 -7.93 -3.96 -3.42
C ALA A 71 -8.09 -2.68 -2.58
N THR A 72 -8.46 -1.56 -3.20
CA THR A 72 -8.74 -0.30 -2.49
C THR A 72 -9.90 -0.46 -1.51
N ARG A 73 -11.03 -1.03 -1.96
CA ARG A 73 -12.19 -1.29 -1.08
C ARG A 73 -11.87 -2.25 0.06
N ALA A 74 -11.12 -3.31 -0.20
CA ALA A 74 -10.66 -4.23 0.83
C ALA A 74 -9.79 -3.50 1.86
N TYR A 75 -8.86 -2.66 1.41
CA TYR A 75 -7.97 -1.88 2.28
C TYR A 75 -8.77 -0.94 3.17
N GLU A 76 -9.67 -0.14 2.62
CA GLU A 76 -10.53 0.79 3.36
C GLU A 76 -11.38 0.04 4.41
N SER A 77 -12.00 -1.08 4.02
CA SER A 77 -12.86 -1.88 4.88
C SER A 77 -12.07 -2.55 6.02
N PHE A 78 -10.84 -3.04 5.76
CA PHE A 78 -9.97 -3.57 6.82
C PHE A 78 -9.44 -2.47 7.75
N ILE A 79 -9.16 -1.27 7.24
CA ILE A 79 -8.79 -0.10 8.06
C ILE A 79 -9.96 0.29 8.98
N GLU A 80 -11.19 0.29 8.46
CA GLU A 80 -12.40 0.55 9.26
C GLU A 80 -12.54 -0.45 10.41
N LEU A 81 -12.39 -1.75 10.13
CA LEU A 81 -12.37 -2.80 11.16
C LEU A 81 -11.31 -2.51 12.25
N LYS A 82 -10.07 -2.21 11.84
CA LYS A 82 -8.97 -1.97 12.78
C LYS A 82 -9.19 -0.71 13.62
N LYS A 83 -9.78 0.33 13.02
CA LYS A 83 -10.12 1.60 13.70
C LYS A 83 -11.23 1.42 14.71
N ARG A 84 -12.30 0.69 14.35
CA ARG A 84 -13.48 0.50 15.21
C ARG A 84 -13.26 -0.54 16.30
N TYR A 85 -12.49 -1.60 16.01
CA TYR A 85 -12.31 -2.74 16.91
C TYR A 85 -10.84 -3.14 17.07
N PRO A 86 -9.95 -2.24 17.53
CA PRO A 86 -8.50 -2.46 17.52
C PRO A 86 -8.06 -3.74 18.27
N ASN A 87 -8.75 -4.08 19.36
CA ASN A 87 -8.41 -5.22 20.22
C ASN A 87 -9.03 -6.56 19.78
N SER A 88 -9.82 -6.57 18.68
CA SER A 88 -10.45 -7.81 18.22
C SER A 88 -9.46 -8.77 17.57
N GLN A 89 -9.71 -10.08 17.70
CA GLN A 89 -8.92 -11.11 16.99
C GLN A 89 -8.93 -10.89 15.46
N TYR A 90 -10.00 -10.30 14.94
CA TYR A 90 -10.15 -10.02 13.51
C TYR A 90 -9.31 -8.82 13.06
N SER A 91 -9.05 -7.85 13.93
CA SER A 91 -8.11 -6.74 13.66
C SER A 91 -6.67 -7.22 13.56
N LYS A 92 -6.29 -8.23 14.35
CA LYS A 92 -4.99 -8.90 14.21
C LYS A 92 -4.89 -9.60 12.85
N LYS A 93 -5.92 -10.36 12.45
CA LYS A 93 -5.97 -10.98 11.10
C LYS A 93 -5.96 -9.96 9.97
N ALA A 94 -6.70 -8.85 10.11
CA ALA A 94 -6.75 -7.78 9.12
C ALA A 94 -5.39 -7.09 8.90
N SER A 95 -4.52 -7.05 9.91
CA SER A 95 -3.19 -6.43 9.78
C SER A 95 -2.32 -7.12 8.72
N ASN A 96 -2.42 -8.45 8.61
CA ASN A 96 -1.71 -9.21 7.57
C ASN A 96 -2.26 -8.89 6.18
N HIS A 97 -3.58 -8.86 6.03
CA HIS A 97 -4.22 -8.46 4.77
C HIS A 97 -3.88 -7.04 4.36
N LEU A 98 -3.85 -6.09 5.30
CA LEU A 98 -3.45 -4.71 5.05
C LEU A 98 -2.01 -4.60 4.53
N ALA A 99 -1.08 -5.40 5.05
CA ALA A 99 0.29 -5.42 4.55
C ALA A 99 0.36 -5.92 3.09
N LEU A 100 -0.37 -7.00 2.78
CA LEU A 100 -0.47 -7.54 1.42
C LEU A 100 -1.13 -6.54 0.46
N LEU A 101 -2.21 -5.88 0.88
CA LEU A 101 -2.92 -4.86 0.11
C LEU A 101 -2.06 -3.64 -0.19
N LYS A 102 -1.27 -3.18 0.80
CA LYS A 102 -0.30 -2.10 0.56
C LYS A 102 0.73 -2.50 -0.48
N ASN A 103 1.23 -3.73 -0.43
CA ASN A 103 2.15 -4.27 -1.44
C ASN A 103 1.50 -4.36 -2.82
N GLN A 104 0.25 -4.83 -2.90
CA GLN A 104 -0.51 -4.93 -4.14
C GLN A 104 -0.70 -3.55 -4.79
N LEU A 105 -1.14 -2.56 -4.03
CA LEU A 105 -1.37 -1.20 -4.50
C LEU A 105 -0.05 -0.50 -4.89
N ALA A 106 1.03 -0.69 -4.11
CA ALA A 106 2.36 -0.23 -4.48
C ALA A 106 2.86 -0.88 -5.79
N GLY A 107 2.58 -2.17 -5.99
CA GLY A 107 2.87 -2.89 -7.22
C GLY A 107 2.15 -2.28 -8.44
N LYS A 108 0.92 -1.80 -8.27
CA LYS A 108 0.18 -1.11 -9.33
C LYS A 108 0.89 0.19 -9.73
N GLU A 109 1.24 1.01 -8.75
CA GLU A 109 2.00 2.25 -8.99
C GLU A 109 3.35 1.96 -9.65
N MET A 110 4.05 0.89 -9.23
CA MET A 110 5.31 0.44 -9.84
C MET A 110 5.12 0.08 -11.31
N SER A 111 4.07 -0.68 -11.63
CA SER A 111 3.76 -1.07 -13.01
C SER A 111 3.51 0.15 -13.90
N VAL A 112 2.76 1.13 -13.41
CA VAL A 112 2.49 2.39 -14.14
C VAL A 112 3.75 3.24 -14.27
N GLY A 113 4.56 3.33 -13.22
CA GLY A 113 5.86 4.03 -13.24
C GLY A 113 6.80 3.46 -14.29
N LYS A 114 6.97 2.13 -14.31
CA LYS A 114 7.79 1.42 -15.31
C LYS A 114 7.28 1.64 -16.73
N TYR A 115 5.96 1.64 -16.92
CA TYR A 115 5.35 1.92 -18.21
C TYR A 115 5.68 3.34 -18.72
N TYR A 116 5.60 4.35 -17.85
CA TYR A 116 5.99 5.71 -18.23
C TYR A 116 7.49 5.85 -18.48
N GLN A 117 8.33 5.25 -17.63
CA GLN A 117 9.78 5.27 -17.79
C GLN A 117 10.21 4.62 -19.11
N LYS A 118 9.63 3.47 -19.48
CA LYS A 118 9.91 2.79 -20.76
C LYS A 118 9.61 3.69 -21.97
N ARG A 119 8.65 4.61 -21.85
CA ARG A 119 8.27 5.58 -22.88
C ARG A 119 9.01 6.92 -22.75
N LYS A 120 10.07 6.99 -21.93
CA LYS A 120 10.84 8.22 -21.64
C LYS A 120 9.99 9.35 -21.04
N LYS A 121 8.82 9.05 -20.49
CA LYS A 121 7.96 10.00 -19.78
C LYS A 121 8.40 10.10 -18.31
N TYR A 122 9.61 10.63 -18.09
CA TYR A 122 10.29 10.57 -16.78
C TYR A 122 9.54 11.31 -15.68
N LEU A 123 8.97 12.50 -15.94
CA LEU A 123 8.18 13.23 -14.94
C LEU A 123 6.98 12.41 -14.45
N GLY A 124 6.26 11.76 -15.38
CA GLY A 124 5.16 10.86 -15.04
C GLY A 124 5.61 9.65 -14.22
N ALA A 125 6.77 9.07 -14.55
CA ALA A 125 7.35 7.97 -13.78
C ALA A 125 7.77 8.40 -12.37
N ILE A 126 8.42 9.56 -12.23
CA ILE A 126 8.83 10.15 -10.95
C ILE A 126 7.63 10.30 -10.02
N LEU A 127 6.52 10.86 -10.50
CA LEU A 127 5.30 11.02 -9.69
C LEU A 127 4.76 9.68 -9.16
N ARG A 128 4.83 8.62 -9.99
CA ARG A 128 4.41 7.26 -9.59
C ARG A 128 5.34 6.68 -8.54
N TYR A 129 6.66 6.76 -8.74
CA TYR A 129 7.62 6.26 -7.76
C TYR A 129 7.58 7.03 -6.44
N LYS A 130 7.38 8.36 -6.47
CA LYS A 130 7.14 9.16 -5.24
C LYS A 130 5.91 8.69 -4.49
N THR A 131 4.82 8.36 -5.20
CA THR A 131 3.61 7.82 -4.59
C THR A 131 3.90 6.53 -3.83
N ILE A 132 4.75 5.65 -4.37
CA ILE A 132 5.19 4.43 -3.70
C ILE A 132 5.90 4.73 -2.39
N ILE A 133 6.94 5.57 -2.45
CA ILE A 133 7.80 5.88 -1.31
C ILE A 133 6.99 6.61 -0.22
N ARG A 134 6.05 7.49 -0.60
CA ARG A 134 5.24 8.29 0.33
C ARG A 134 4.17 7.46 1.02
N ASN A 135 3.38 6.72 0.24
CA ASN A 135 2.15 6.13 0.74
C ASN A 135 2.35 4.68 1.22
N TYR A 136 3.42 4.01 0.77
CA TYR A 136 3.61 2.58 0.97
C TYR A 136 4.98 2.26 1.61
N LYS A 137 5.38 3.02 2.64
CA LYS A 137 6.67 2.95 3.38
C LYS A 137 7.10 1.58 3.94
N LYS A 138 6.23 0.56 3.96
CA LYS A 138 6.55 -0.82 4.38
C LYS A 138 6.46 -1.84 3.25
N SER A 139 6.35 -1.37 2.02
CA SER A 139 6.21 -2.23 0.85
C SER A 139 7.56 -2.79 0.39
N ALA A 140 7.54 -4.03 -0.11
CA ALA A 140 8.68 -4.63 -0.79
C ALA A 140 9.10 -3.87 -2.07
N GLN A 141 8.24 -2.98 -2.60
CA GLN A 141 8.50 -2.22 -3.82
C GLN A 141 9.40 -0.98 -3.62
N ILE A 142 9.65 -0.56 -2.37
CA ILE A 142 10.36 0.70 -2.10
C ILE A 142 11.79 0.70 -2.61
N PRO A 143 12.63 -0.33 -2.38
CA PRO A 143 14.02 -0.31 -2.84
C PRO A 143 14.11 -0.14 -4.36
N GLU A 144 13.24 -0.84 -5.11
CA GLU A 144 13.16 -0.64 -6.55
C GLU A 144 12.66 0.77 -6.90
N ALA A 145 11.63 1.28 -6.22
CA ALA A 145 11.08 2.60 -6.52
C ALA A 145 12.11 3.72 -6.33
N LEU A 146 12.93 3.62 -5.26
CA LEU A 146 14.06 4.51 -5.00
C LEU A 146 15.11 4.41 -6.12
N TYR A 147 15.45 3.22 -6.59
CA TYR A 147 16.37 3.08 -7.71
C TYR A 147 15.80 3.66 -9.02
N ARG A 148 14.54 3.36 -9.35
CA ARG A 148 13.91 3.83 -10.59
C ARG A 148 13.71 5.34 -10.61
N ILE A 149 13.42 5.96 -9.47
CA ILE A 149 13.33 7.43 -9.40
C ILE A 149 14.71 8.08 -9.59
N ILE A 150 15.79 7.47 -9.10
CA ILE A 150 17.18 7.91 -9.37
C ILE A 150 17.46 7.85 -10.87
N GLU A 151 17.15 6.73 -11.54
CA GLU A 151 17.31 6.61 -13.00
C GLU A 151 16.55 7.72 -13.73
N CYS A 152 15.32 8.01 -13.32
CA CYS A 152 14.50 9.03 -13.95
C CYS A 152 15.08 10.44 -13.75
N TYR A 153 15.55 10.78 -12.54
CA TYR A 153 16.17 12.08 -12.26
C TYR A 153 17.44 12.30 -13.05
N LEU A 154 18.32 11.29 -13.12
CA LEU A 154 19.54 11.37 -13.93
C LEU A 154 19.20 11.48 -15.43
N SER A 155 18.15 10.81 -15.89
CA SER A 155 17.71 10.89 -17.30
C SER A 155 17.21 12.28 -17.71
N VAL A 156 16.79 13.11 -16.75
CA VAL A 156 16.40 14.51 -16.99
C VAL A 156 17.47 15.52 -16.55
N GLY A 157 18.66 15.06 -16.17
CA GLY A 157 19.80 15.92 -15.79
C GLY A 157 19.72 16.53 -14.39
N LEU A 158 18.90 15.96 -13.50
CA LEU A 158 18.70 16.48 -12.14
C LEU A 158 19.51 15.68 -11.12
N ASP A 159 20.78 16.04 -10.97
CA ASP A 159 21.72 15.32 -10.10
C ASP A 159 21.42 15.51 -8.61
N HIS A 160 21.00 16.70 -8.18
CA HIS A 160 20.76 16.99 -6.77
C HIS A 160 19.66 16.09 -6.15
N PRO A 161 18.45 15.96 -6.74
CA PRO A 161 17.49 14.98 -6.26
C PRO A 161 17.99 13.54 -6.37
N ALA A 162 18.69 13.19 -7.46
CA ALA A 162 19.23 11.85 -7.63
C ALA A 162 20.16 11.48 -6.47
N LEU A 163 21.09 12.36 -6.10
CA LEU A 163 21.99 12.19 -4.96
C LEU A 163 21.24 12.03 -3.64
N THR A 164 20.16 12.78 -3.46
CA THR A 164 19.31 12.65 -2.27
C THR A 164 18.69 11.24 -2.20
N PHE A 165 18.06 10.79 -3.28
CA PHE A 165 17.44 9.45 -3.31
C PHE A 165 18.48 8.32 -3.19
N ILE A 166 19.71 8.53 -3.69
CA ILE A 166 20.84 7.62 -3.47
C ILE A 166 21.16 7.54 -1.97
N SER A 167 21.27 8.68 -1.26
CA SER A 167 21.52 8.68 0.19
C SER A 167 20.42 7.96 0.97
N ILE A 168 19.16 8.15 0.59
CA ILE A 168 18.02 7.44 1.20
C ILE A 168 18.13 5.94 0.94
N LEU A 169 18.41 5.53 -0.31
CA LEU A 169 18.56 4.12 -0.66
C LEU A 169 19.74 3.46 0.07
N GLN A 170 20.87 4.16 0.16
CA GLN A 170 22.05 3.71 0.89
C GLN A 170 21.77 3.52 2.38
N TYR A 171 21.09 4.48 3.01
CA TYR A 171 20.81 4.44 4.44
C TYR A 171 19.84 3.30 4.81
N ASN A 172 18.75 3.15 4.05
CA ASN A 172 17.69 2.20 4.39
C ASN A 172 17.92 0.79 3.83
N TYR A 173 18.60 0.67 2.68
CA TYR A 173 18.77 -0.59 1.96
C TYR A 173 20.19 -0.80 1.41
N PRO A 174 21.25 -0.68 2.26
CA PRO A 174 22.65 -0.73 1.81
C PRO A 174 23.05 -2.08 1.17
N LYS A 175 22.37 -3.17 1.54
CA LYS A 175 22.66 -4.52 1.02
C LYS A 175 21.74 -4.95 -0.13
N SER A 176 20.88 -4.05 -0.62
CA SER A 176 19.94 -4.38 -1.69
C SER A 176 20.63 -4.43 -3.06
N VAL A 177 20.12 -5.28 -3.95
CA VAL A 177 20.54 -5.31 -5.37
C VAL A 177 20.40 -3.93 -6.02
N TRP A 178 19.37 -3.18 -5.62
CA TRP A 178 19.07 -1.84 -6.10
C TRP A 178 20.13 -0.80 -5.70
N PHE A 179 20.71 -0.92 -4.51
CA PHE A 179 21.83 -0.06 -4.12
C PHE A 179 23.11 -0.37 -4.90
N ASN A 180 23.37 -1.66 -5.17
CA ASN A 180 24.49 -2.07 -6.02
C ASN A 180 24.37 -1.49 -7.43
N ASP A 181 23.15 -1.49 -7.99
CA ASP A 181 22.90 -0.88 -9.29
C ASP A 181 22.95 0.66 -9.25
N ALA A 182 22.46 1.30 -8.19
CA ALA A 182 22.62 2.74 -7.99
C ALA A 182 24.09 3.15 -7.91
N SER A 183 24.93 2.34 -7.28
CA SER A 183 26.37 2.57 -7.17
C SER A 183 27.07 2.56 -8.54
N LYS A 184 26.57 1.76 -9.50
CA LYS A 184 27.04 1.80 -10.89
C LYS A 184 26.66 3.11 -11.57
N LEU A 185 25.46 3.64 -11.32
CA LEU A 185 25.02 4.94 -11.85
C LEU A 185 25.86 6.10 -11.32
N ILE A 186 26.21 6.09 -10.03
CA ILE A 186 27.10 7.10 -9.42
C ILE A 186 28.42 7.20 -10.20
N LYS A 187 29.05 6.05 -10.47
CA LYS A 187 30.30 5.99 -11.24
C LYS A 187 30.10 6.44 -12.68
N LYS A 188 29.05 5.97 -13.35
CA LYS A 188 28.75 6.30 -14.75
C LYS A 188 28.53 7.80 -14.99
N HIS A 189 27.89 8.48 -14.03
CA HIS A 189 27.55 9.90 -14.13
C HIS A 189 28.56 10.81 -13.41
N ASN A 190 29.69 10.28 -12.91
CA ASN A 190 30.70 11.02 -12.14
C ASN A 190 30.08 11.86 -11.00
N LEU A 191 29.08 11.31 -10.31
CA LEU A 191 28.39 12.03 -9.24
C LEU A 191 29.33 12.23 -8.05
N ASN A 192 29.44 13.47 -7.57
CA ASN A 192 30.34 13.82 -6.47
C ASN A 192 29.89 13.15 -5.16
N SER A 193 30.71 12.22 -4.65
CA SER A 193 30.49 11.47 -3.42
C SER A 193 30.60 12.30 -2.14
N GLU A 194 31.27 13.45 -2.16
CA GLU A 194 31.34 14.38 -1.04
C GLU A 194 29.99 15.07 -0.81
N LYS A 195 29.27 15.39 -1.90
CA LYS A 195 27.90 15.94 -1.81
C LYS A 195 26.95 14.94 -1.15
N ILE A 196 27.11 13.64 -1.42
CA ILE A 196 26.33 12.57 -0.78
C ILE A 196 26.49 12.61 0.74
N LYS A 197 27.74 12.71 1.23
CA LYS A 197 28.05 12.79 2.67
C LYS A 197 27.44 14.05 3.31
N LYS A 198 27.47 15.18 2.60
CA LYS A 198 26.84 16.43 3.06
C LYS A 198 25.33 16.26 3.25
N TYR A 199 24.62 15.68 2.26
CA TYR A 199 23.17 15.43 2.41
C TYR A 199 22.84 14.47 3.54
N GLN A 200 23.71 13.48 3.80
CA GLN A 200 23.55 12.54 4.91
C GLN A 200 23.63 13.22 6.28
N ALA A 201 24.42 14.29 6.40
CA ALA A 201 24.57 15.03 7.66
C ALA A 201 23.42 16.03 7.91
N GLU A 202 22.79 16.56 6.86
CA GLU A 202 21.83 17.66 6.96
C GLU A 202 20.37 17.22 7.17
N LYS A 203 19.99 15.99 6.80
CA LYS A 203 18.59 15.54 6.79
C LYS A 203 18.40 14.13 7.36
N SER A 204 17.25 13.89 8.00
CA SER A 204 16.86 12.54 8.41
C SER A 204 16.59 11.69 7.17
N LEU A 205 17.41 10.64 6.97
CA LEU A 205 17.31 9.71 5.86
C LEU A 205 16.42 8.50 6.14
N ASP A 206 15.89 8.40 7.36
CA ASP A 206 14.99 7.32 7.78
C ASP A 206 13.65 7.41 7.05
N LEU A 207 13.32 6.39 6.25
CA LEU A 207 12.09 6.33 5.47
C LEU A 207 10.82 6.48 6.31
N GLU A 208 10.82 6.06 7.58
CA GLU A 208 9.64 6.21 8.42
C GLU A 208 9.38 7.68 8.78
N LYS A 209 10.43 8.48 8.95
CA LYS A 209 10.38 9.88 9.41
C LYS A 209 10.41 10.90 8.29
N ILE A 210 10.97 10.54 7.15
CA ILE A 210 11.17 11.46 6.02
C ILE A 210 9.84 11.87 5.37
N ASN A 211 9.71 13.16 5.06
CA ASN A 211 8.72 13.67 4.13
C ASN A 211 9.39 13.87 2.77
N ILE A 212 8.96 13.10 1.77
CA ILE A 212 9.59 13.11 0.44
C ILE A 212 9.35 14.43 -0.29
N ASP A 213 8.31 15.17 0.09
CA ASP A 213 8.00 16.46 -0.52
C ASP A 213 9.01 17.55 -0.13
N ASP A 214 9.77 17.37 0.96
CA ASP A 214 10.90 18.24 1.37
C ASP A 214 12.13 18.11 0.44
N PHE A 215 12.02 17.23 -0.55
CA PHE A 215 13.03 16.96 -1.57
C PHE A 215 12.49 17.25 -2.98
N ASN A 216 11.36 17.96 -3.07
CA ASN A 216 10.91 18.57 -4.31
C ASN A 216 11.88 19.72 -4.67
N LEU A 217 12.25 19.78 -5.94
CA LEU A 217 12.97 20.89 -6.54
C LEU A 217 12.04 22.10 -6.60
N ILE A 218 12.03 22.90 -5.54
CA ILE A 218 11.99 24.37 -5.60
C ILE A 218 13.02 24.84 -4.58
#